data_AF-A0A399T0Q7-F1
#
_entry.id   AF-A0A399T0Q7-F1
#
_cell.length_a   1.000
_cell.length_b   1.000
_cell.length_c   1.000
_cell.angle_alpha   90.00
_cell.angle_beta   90.00
_cell.angle_gamma   90.00
#
_symmetry.space_group_name_H-M   'P 1'
#
loop_
_entity.id
_entity.type
_entity.pdbx_description
1 polymer ?
#
loop_
_entity_poly.entity_id
_entity_poly.type
_entity_poly.pdbx_seq_one_letter_code
_entity_poly.pdbx_strand_id
1 'polypeptide(L)'
;MHPKAQDDLNNRIFRLTYNQHYDSATVLLTSNQPIIDAYYYAVLDIDLSYWKNVTGTDTPNYPAFEQTLTKYNLRSVETFDQKAIQLIMLSYQLRYQLKRYRVFDAILTRKKTLILFNELKDRSTLLTSDQQELFRLYSALILYFDNYLKPFFIANKKENRIAALTEMEKLTHSENNITATLSTYFVGKIYLDYEKEFRKGAQHFQTLSADYPANNRFKKLYEDCLSKAAN
;
A
#
# COMPACT_ATOMS: atom_id res chain seq x y z
N MET A 1 -20.15 18.74 -0.50
CA MET A 1 -19.09 18.87 -1.52
C MET A 1 -19.34 17.79 -2.56
N HIS A 2 -19.22 18.06 -3.86
CA HIS A 2 -19.47 17.05 -4.89
C HIS A 2 -18.38 15.96 -4.87
N PRO A 3 -18.70 14.67 -5.09
CA PRO A 3 -17.75 13.55 -5.07
C PRO A 3 -16.46 13.84 -5.86
N LYS A 4 -16.61 14.40 -7.06
CA LYS A 4 -15.50 14.79 -7.94
C LYS A 4 -14.49 15.77 -7.31
N ALA A 5 -14.95 16.72 -6.50
CA ALA A 5 -14.05 17.70 -5.87
C ALA A 5 -13.21 17.08 -4.75
N GLN A 6 -13.71 16.03 -4.10
CA GLN A 6 -12.99 15.28 -3.11
C GLN A 6 -11.95 14.35 -3.78
N ASP A 7 -12.31 13.73 -4.90
CA ASP A 7 -11.40 12.90 -5.70
C ASP A 7 -10.22 13.73 -6.22
N ASP A 8 -10.48 14.95 -6.69
CA ASP A 8 -9.44 15.87 -7.14
C ASP A 8 -8.48 16.25 -6.00
N LEU A 9 -9.00 16.50 -4.80
CA LEU A 9 -8.19 16.82 -3.62
C LEU A 9 -7.34 15.63 -3.17
N ASN A 10 -7.94 14.44 -3.06
CA ASN A 10 -7.24 13.21 -2.66
C ASN A 10 -6.11 12.90 -3.65
N ASN A 11 -6.40 12.98 -4.96
CA ASN A 11 -5.40 12.78 -6.01
C ASN A 11 -4.29 13.82 -5.95
N ARG A 12 -4.60 15.08 -5.64
CA ARG A 12 -3.59 16.13 -5.48
C ARG A 12 -2.65 15.85 -4.31
N ILE A 13 -3.19 15.48 -3.14
CA ILE A 13 -2.38 15.12 -1.97
C ILE A 13 -1.49 13.92 -2.31
N PHE A 14 -2.07 12.88 -2.91
CA PHE A 14 -1.35 11.67 -3.30
C PHE A 14 -0.22 11.95 -4.31
N ARG A 15 -0.48 12.77 -5.33
CA ARG A 15 0.53 13.20 -6.31
C ARG A 15 1.67 14.00 -5.67
N LEU A 16 1.39 14.86 -4.69
CA LEU A 16 2.42 15.57 -3.95
C LEU A 16 3.29 14.59 -3.15
N THR A 17 2.68 13.62 -2.46
CA THR A 17 3.39 12.56 -1.73
C THR A 17 4.33 11.78 -2.65
N TYR A 18 3.82 11.31 -3.78
CA TYR A 18 4.60 10.47 -4.70
C TYR A 18 5.64 11.26 -5.49
N ASN A 19 5.46 12.57 -5.67
CA ASN A 19 6.53 13.47 -6.16
C ASN A 19 7.45 14.01 -5.05
N GLN A 20 7.37 13.44 -3.83
CA GLN A 20 8.24 13.77 -2.70
C GLN A 20 8.11 15.21 -2.17
N HIS A 21 6.99 15.89 -2.45
CA HIS A 21 6.64 17.20 -1.89
C HIS A 21 5.92 17.05 -0.55
N TYR A 22 6.59 16.43 0.43
CA TYR A 22 5.96 15.96 1.67
C TYR A 22 5.36 17.07 2.54
N ASP A 23 6.03 18.21 2.64
CA ASP A 23 5.54 19.29 3.50
C ASP A 23 4.27 19.93 2.89
N SER A 24 4.25 20.13 1.56
CA SER A 24 3.06 20.56 0.84
C SER A 24 1.92 19.55 0.96
N ALA A 25 2.20 18.25 0.84
CA ALA A 25 1.20 17.20 1.03
C ALA A 25 0.64 17.20 2.46
N THR A 26 1.50 17.39 3.47
CA THR A 26 1.13 17.44 4.89
C THR A 26 0.21 18.63 5.18
N VAL A 27 0.59 19.83 4.72
CA VAL A 27 -0.22 21.04 4.88
C VAL A 27 -1.57 20.88 4.21
N LEU A 28 -1.60 20.34 2.98
CA LEU A 28 -2.84 20.15 2.23
C LEU A 28 -3.75 19.12 2.89
N LEU A 29 -3.21 17.99 3.36
CA LEU A 29 -3.98 16.95 4.06
C LEU A 29 -4.57 17.48 5.37
N THR A 30 -3.75 18.11 6.22
CA THR A 30 -4.18 18.59 7.55
C THR A 30 -5.18 19.74 7.46
N SER A 31 -4.95 20.71 6.56
CA SER A 31 -5.85 21.87 6.40
C SER A 31 -7.23 21.49 5.84
N ASN A 32 -7.33 20.33 5.18
CA ASN A 32 -8.58 19.83 4.60
C ASN A 32 -9.15 18.61 5.33
N GLN A 33 -8.62 18.27 6.51
CA GLN A 33 -9.13 17.15 7.32
C GLN A 33 -10.66 17.15 7.48
N PRO A 34 -11.35 18.28 7.73
CA PRO A 34 -12.80 18.28 7.95
C PRO A 34 -13.64 17.91 6.71
N ILE A 35 -13.05 17.96 5.51
CA ILE A 35 -13.77 17.75 4.25
C ILE A 35 -13.34 16.48 3.51
N ILE A 36 -12.24 15.85 3.92
CA ILE A 36 -11.80 14.56 3.37
C ILE A 36 -12.50 13.45 4.13
N ASP A 37 -13.08 12.49 3.40
CA ASP A 37 -13.63 11.26 3.98
C ASP A 37 -12.62 10.58 4.92
N ALA A 38 -13.10 10.10 6.06
CA ALA A 38 -12.25 9.60 7.14
C ALA A 38 -11.38 8.40 6.69
N TYR A 39 -11.91 7.55 5.79
CA TYR A 39 -11.16 6.44 5.22
C TYR A 39 -10.01 6.96 4.36
N TYR A 40 -10.28 7.85 3.41
CA TYR A 40 -9.24 8.42 2.55
C TYR A 40 -8.21 9.24 3.32
N TYR A 41 -8.66 10.00 4.32
CA TYR A 41 -7.75 10.73 5.20
C TYR A 41 -6.75 9.76 5.85
N ALA A 42 -7.23 8.65 6.41
CA ALA A 42 -6.37 7.66 7.05
C ALA A 42 -5.39 7.00 6.07
N VAL A 43 -5.86 6.62 4.88
CA VAL A 43 -5.01 6.03 3.83
C VAL A 43 -3.91 7.01 3.43
N LEU A 44 -4.25 8.26 3.17
CA LEU A 44 -3.30 9.31 2.76
C LEU A 44 -2.31 9.64 3.88
N ASP A 45 -2.74 9.72 5.14
CA ASP A 45 -1.88 10.01 6.29
C ASP A 45 -0.84 8.90 6.52
N ILE A 46 -1.28 7.64 6.50
CA ILE A 46 -0.40 6.47 6.64
C ILE A 46 0.59 6.40 5.49
N ASP A 47 0.12 6.54 4.26
CA ASP A 47 0.94 6.44 3.04
C ASP A 47 1.96 7.60 2.96
N LEU A 48 1.53 8.83 3.22
CA LEU A 48 2.40 10.01 3.30
C LEU A 48 3.50 9.82 4.35
N SER A 49 3.13 9.37 5.56
CA SER A 49 4.08 9.13 6.63
C SER A 49 5.09 8.04 6.26
N TYR A 50 4.62 6.96 5.61
CA TYR A 50 5.49 5.89 5.13
C TYR A 50 6.48 6.39 4.09
N TRP A 51 6.01 7.08 3.04
CA TRP A 51 6.86 7.60 1.96
C TRP A 51 7.85 8.64 2.45
N LYS A 52 7.42 9.59 3.29
CA LYS A 52 8.33 10.56 3.93
C LYS A 52 9.46 9.84 4.68
N ASN A 53 9.15 8.73 5.35
CA ASN A 53 10.13 7.94 6.08
C ASN A 53 11.06 7.11 5.18
N VAL A 54 10.57 6.54 4.07
CA VAL A 54 11.39 5.68 3.21
C VAL A 54 12.19 6.43 2.14
N THR A 55 11.80 7.65 1.79
CA THR A 55 12.44 8.42 0.71
C THR A 55 12.68 9.89 1.02
N GLY A 56 12.16 10.44 2.11
CA GLY A 56 12.30 11.86 2.43
C GLY A 56 13.67 12.26 2.99
N THR A 57 14.44 11.32 3.54
CA THR A 57 15.79 11.57 4.07
C THR A 57 16.63 10.31 4.03
N ASP A 58 17.96 10.46 4.16
CA ASP A 58 18.88 9.34 4.38
C ASP A 58 18.80 8.77 5.82
N THR A 59 18.13 9.48 6.73
CA THR A 59 17.93 9.11 8.14
C THR A 59 16.43 8.94 8.46
N PRO A 60 15.83 7.79 8.11
CA PRO A 60 14.41 7.50 8.36
C PRO A 60 13.98 7.80 9.80
N ASN A 61 12.94 8.62 9.98
CA ASN A 61 12.31 8.86 11.28
C ASN A 61 11.25 7.79 11.59
N TYR A 62 11.73 6.62 12.02
CA TYR A 62 10.87 5.50 12.39
C TYR A 62 9.89 5.78 13.54
N PRO A 63 10.29 6.47 14.64
CA PRO A 63 9.35 6.81 15.70
C PRO A 63 8.14 7.62 15.22
N ALA A 64 8.36 8.59 14.31
CA ALA A 64 7.25 9.37 13.74
C ALA A 64 6.29 8.48 12.94
N PHE A 65 6.80 7.52 12.16
CA PHE A 65 5.94 6.58 11.44
C PHE A 65 5.17 5.64 12.36
N GLU A 66 5.80 5.15 13.44
CA GLU A 66 5.11 4.33 14.44
C GLU A 66 4.00 5.11 15.17
N GLN A 67 4.19 6.41 15.42
CA GLN A 67 3.16 7.28 15.97
C GLN A 67 1.95 7.40 15.02
N THR A 68 2.19 7.57 13.71
CA THR A 68 1.13 7.55 12.70
C THR A 68 0.36 6.23 12.72
N LEU A 69 1.04 5.09 12.75
CA LEU A 69 0.36 3.78 12.83
C LEU A 69 -0.46 3.63 14.12
N THR A 70 0.04 4.15 15.24
CA THR A 70 -0.63 4.07 16.54
C THR A 70 -1.97 4.82 16.54
N LYS A 71 -2.06 5.96 15.84
CA LYS A 71 -3.31 6.73 15.66
C LYS A 71 -4.44 5.89 15.07
N TYR A 72 -4.12 4.92 14.22
CA TYR A 72 -5.07 4.06 13.53
C TYR A 72 -5.16 2.65 14.12
N ASN A 73 -4.43 2.38 15.19
CA ASN A 73 -4.50 1.12 15.94
C ASN A 73 -5.56 1.21 17.04
N LEU A 74 -6.83 1.31 16.62
CA LEU A 74 -7.97 1.48 17.51
C LEU A 74 -8.22 0.21 18.34
N ARG A 75 -8.39 0.38 19.66
CA ARG A 75 -8.69 -0.72 20.60
C ARG A 75 -10.13 -1.23 20.46
N SER A 76 -11.06 -0.34 20.14
CA SER A 76 -12.43 -0.67 19.73
C SER A 76 -12.64 -0.15 18.31
N VAL A 77 -12.95 -1.07 17.39
CA VAL A 77 -13.34 -0.77 16.01
C VAL A 77 -14.79 -1.15 15.85
N GLU A 78 -15.64 -0.15 15.65
CA GLU A 78 -17.10 -0.31 15.66
C GLU A 78 -17.66 -0.35 14.23
N THR A 79 -17.08 0.43 13.32
CA THR A 79 -17.56 0.52 11.93
C THR A 79 -16.73 -0.34 10.97
N PHE A 80 -17.34 -0.68 9.82
CA PHE A 80 -16.65 -1.40 8.75
C PHE A 80 -15.43 -0.61 8.23
N ASP A 81 -15.60 0.71 8.02
CA ASP A 81 -14.53 1.59 7.55
C ASP A 81 -13.34 1.62 8.50
N GLN A 82 -13.60 1.71 9.81
CA GLN A 82 -12.54 1.66 10.82
C GLN A 82 -11.75 0.34 10.77
N LYS A 83 -12.44 -0.78 10.57
CA LYS A 83 -11.80 -2.09 10.42
C LYS A 83 -11.00 -2.17 9.12
N ALA A 84 -11.52 -1.63 8.02
CA ALA A 84 -10.80 -1.60 6.76
C ALA A 84 -9.55 -0.69 6.82
N ILE A 85 -9.65 0.47 7.48
CA ILE A 85 -8.49 1.33 7.79
C ILE A 85 -7.47 0.58 8.65
N GLN A 86 -7.92 -0.13 9.68
CA GLN A 86 -7.04 -0.92 10.55
C GLN A 86 -6.34 -2.03 9.76
N LEU A 87 -7.01 -2.65 8.78
CA LEU A 87 -6.39 -3.64 7.90
C LEU A 87 -5.26 -3.03 7.05
N ILE A 88 -5.49 -1.85 6.48
CA ILE A 88 -4.47 -1.10 5.74
C ILE A 88 -3.29 -0.75 6.64
N MET A 89 -3.56 -0.21 7.83
CA MET A 89 -2.55 0.10 8.83
C MET A 89 -1.71 -1.14 9.18
N LEU A 90 -2.34 -2.29 9.43
CA LEU A 90 -1.66 -3.55 9.74
C LEU A 90 -0.76 -4.01 8.57
N SER A 91 -1.19 -3.80 7.32
CA SER A 91 -0.36 -4.08 6.13
C SER A 91 0.92 -3.24 6.13
N TYR A 92 0.82 -1.94 6.43
CA TYR A 92 1.99 -1.05 6.59
C TYR A 92 2.87 -1.45 7.78
N GLN A 93 2.25 -1.77 8.91
CA GLN A 93 2.96 -2.21 10.12
C GLN A 93 3.77 -3.48 9.87
N LEU A 94 3.20 -4.45 9.16
CA LEU A 94 3.87 -5.71 8.81
C LEU A 94 5.09 -5.45 7.92
N ARG A 95 4.94 -4.65 6.85
CA ARG A 95 6.07 -4.27 5.97
C ARG A 95 7.19 -3.61 6.75
N TYR A 96 6.84 -2.70 7.65
CA TYR A 96 7.81 -2.01 8.49
C TYR A 96 8.54 -2.96 9.46
N GLN A 97 7.81 -3.83 10.17
CA GLN A 97 8.40 -4.80 11.09
C GLN A 97 9.35 -5.77 10.37
N LEU A 98 8.97 -6.26 9.18
CA LEU A 98 9.83 -7.12 8.36
C LEU A 98 11.10 -6.39 7.90
N LYS A 99 10.98 -5.15 7.43
CA LYS A 99 12.13 -4.32 7.03
C LYS A 99 13.12 -4.07 8.19
N ARG A 100 12.63 -4.12 9.43
CA ARG A 100 13.42 -3.91 10.65
C ARG A 100 13.82 -5.22 11.34
N TYR A 101 13.63 -6.37 10.70
CA TYR A 101 13.92 -7.69 11.26
C TYR A 101 13.22 -7.98 12.60
N ARG A 102 12.07 -7.34 12.86
CA ARG A 102 11.23 -7.55 14.05
C ARG A 102 10.30 -8.76 13.84
N VAL A 103 10.88 -9.95 13.75
CA VAL A 103 10.19 -11.17 13.29
C VAL A 103 9.02 -11.57 14.21
N PHE A 104 9.20 -11.54 15.52
CA PHE A 104 8.12 -11.87 16.47
C PHE A 104 6.92 -10.94 16.33
N ASP A 105 7.18 -9.63 16.25
CA ASP A 105 6.14 -8.63 16.04
C ASP A 105 5.43 -8.83 14.70
N ALA A 106 6.20 -9.14 13.64
CA ALA A 106 5.65 -9.42 12.31
C ALA A 106 4.72 -10.65 12.31
N ILE A 107 5.04 -11.71 13.07
CA ILE A 107 4.17 -12.88 13.21
C ILE A 107 2.85 -12.50 13.89
N LEU A 108 2.92 -11.73 14.99
CA LEU A 108 1.73 -11.26 15.71
C LEU A 108 0.86 -10.36 14.83
N THR A 109 1.47 -9.42 14.12
CA THR A 109 0.78 -8.52 13.19
C THR A 109 0.15 -9.29 12.03
N ARG A 110 0.85 -10.27 11.44
CA ARG A 110 0.29 -11.15 10.41
C ARG A 110 -0.95 -11.88 10.90
N LYS A 111 -0.91 -12.46 12.11
CA LYS A 111 -2.09 -13.15 12.69
C LYS A 111 -3.28 -12.21 12.83
N LYS A 112 -3.06 -10.99 13.37
CA LYS A 112 -4.12 -9.96 13.48
C LYS A 112 -4.68 -9.57 12.12
N THR A 113 -3.79 -9.38 11.13
CA THR A 113 -4.17 -9.04 9.75
C THR A 113 -5.08 -10.09 9.14
N LEU A 114 -4.77 -11.38 9.31
CA LEU A 114 -5.58 -12.48 8.77
C LEU A 114 -6.93 -12.62 9.46
N ILE A 115 -7.00 -12.41 10.78
CA ILE A 115 -8.28 -12.42 11.52
C ILE A 115 -9.18 -11.32 10.96
N LEU A 116 -8.67 -10.09 10.90
CA LEU A 116 -9.42 -8.94 10.42
C LEU A 116 -9.80 -9.06 8.94
N PHE A 117 -8.90 -9.55 8.10
CA PHE A 117 -9.19 -9.83 6.69
C PHE A 117 -10.35 -10.81 6.53
N ASN A 118 -10.34 -11.94 7.27
CA ASN A 118 -11.41 -12.92 7.18
C ASN A 118 -12.75 -12.41 7.69
N GLU A 119 -12.75 -11.44 8.61
CA GLU A 119 -13.97 -10.78 9.07
C GLU A 119 -14.58 -9.86 8.01
N LEU A 120 -13.73 -9.21 7.20
CA LEU A 120 -14.15 -8.16 6.26
C LEU A 120 -14.40 -8.65 4.83
N LYS A 121 -13.72 -9.72 4.39
CA LYS A 121 -13.65 -10.11 2.97
C LYS A 121 -15.02 -10.31 2.30
N ASP A 122 -16.02 -10.82 3.04
CA ASP A 122 -17.35 -11.11 2.50
C ASP A 122 -18.32 -9.92 2.60
N ARG A 123 -17.86 -8.78 3.12
CA ARG A 123 -18.66 -7.58 3.41
C ARG A 123 -18.10 -6.32 2.77
N SER A 124 -17.18 -6.46 1.82
CA SER A 124 -16.55 -5.34 1.10
C SER A 124 -17.55 -4.46 0.35
N THR A 125 -18.73 -4.99 0.00
CA THR A 125 -19.84 -4.26 -0.65
C THR A 125 -20.38 -3.08 0.18
N LEU A 126 -20.05 -3.00 1.47
CA LEU A 126 -20.40 -1.88 2.34
C LEU A 126 -19.55 -0.63 2.09
N LEU A 127 -18.43 -0.75 1.38
CA LEU A 127 -17.57 0.36 0.99
C LEU A 127 -18.09 1.04 -0.28
N THR A 128 -17.70 2.30 -0.48
CA THR A 128 -17.87 2.97 -1.79
C THR A 128 -17.01 2.29 -2.87
N SER A 129 -17.32 2.51 -4.16
CA SER A 129 -16.60 1.87 -5.27
C SER A 129 -15.08 2.05 -5.17
N ASP A 130 -14.61 3.27 -4.92
CA ASP A 130 -13.17 3.55 -4.84
C ASP A 130 -12.51 2.91 -3.60
N GLN A 131 -13.21 2.91 -2.47
CA GLN A 131 -12.76 2.24 -1.25
C GLN A 131 -12.72 0.72 -1.44
N GLN A 132 -13.66 0.13 -2.20
CA GLN A 132 -13.66 -1.29 -2.53
C GLN A 132 -12.42 -1.67 -3.34
N GLU A 133 -11.99 -0.85 -4.29
CA GLU A 133 -10.79 -1.13 -5.07
C GLU A 133 -9.52 -1.11 -4.22
N LEU A 134 -9.37 -0.12 -3.34
CA LEU A 134 -8.27 -0.10 -2.37
C LEU A 134 -8.33 -1.33 -1.46
N PHE A 135 -9.51 -1.67 -0.94
CA PHE A 135 -9.68 -2.86 -0.12
C PHE A 135 -9.31 -4.15 -0.88
N ARG A 136 -9.66 -4.26 -2.17
CA ARG A 136 -9.27 -5.39 -3.04
C ARG A 136 -7.76 -5.47 -3.20
N LEU A 137 -7.07 -4.34 -3.41
CA LEU A 137 -5.61 -4.30 -3.47
C LEU A 137 -4.98 -4.85 -2.19
N TYR A 138 -5.37 -4.33 -1.02
CA TYR A 138 -4.81 -4.78 0.25
C TYR A 138 -5.17 -6.24 0.57
N SER A 139 -6.37 -6.68 0.21
CA SER A 139 -6.78 -8.08 0.30
C SER A 139 -5.88 -8.99 -0.54
N ALA A 140 -5.62 -8.60 -1.80
CA ALA A 140 -4.74 -9.35 -2.69
C ALA A 140 -3.31 -9.39 -2.16
N LEU A 141 -2.78 -8.28 -1.61
CA LEU A 141 -1.46 -8.26 -0.96
C LEU A 141 -1.38 -9.23 0.22
N ILE A 142 -2.39 -9.22 1.08
CA ILE A 142 -2.46 -10.10 2.26
C ILE A 142 -2.47 -11.56 1.80
N LEU A 143 -3.32 -11.90 0.84
CA LEU A 143 -3.41 -13.26 0.29
C LEU A 143 -2.11 -13.69 -0.38
N TYR A 144 -1.48 -12.80 -1.16
CA TYR A 144 -0.20 -13.07 -1.82
C TYR A 144 0.88 -13.43 -0.78
N PHE A 145 1.10 -12.56 0.21
CA PHE A 145 2.15 -12.76 1.21
C PHE A 145 1.82 -13.87 2.21
N ASP A 146 0.56 -14.06 2.57
CA ASP A 146 0.14 -15.18 3.40
C ASP A 146 0.49 -16.51 2.74
N ASN A 147 0.15 -16.65 1.44
CA ASN A 147 0.51 -17.83 0.68
C ASN A 147 2.02 -17.92 0.48
N TYR A 148 2.73 -16.84 0.17
CA TYR A 148 4.19 -16.84 0.07
C TYR A 148 4.88 -17.37 1.33
N LEU A 149 4.41 -16.98 2.52
CA LEU A 149 4.99 -17.33 3.83
C LEU A 149 4.51 -18.67 4.42
N LYS A 150 3.49 -19.31 3.84
CA LYS A 150 3.01 -20.64 4.30
C LYS A 150 4.09 -21.74 4.15
N PRO A 151 4.17 -22.73 5.06
CA PRO A 151 5.06 -23.88 4.91
C PRO A 151 4.83 -24.66 3.60
N PHE A 152 5.82 -25.44 3.17
CA PHE A 152 5.85 -26.13 1.86
C PHE A 152 4.73 -27.17 1.62
N PHE A 153 3.97 -27.57 2.65
CA PHE A 153 3.02 -28.70 2.61
C PHE A 153 1.55 -28.31 2.36
N ILE A 154 1.24 -27.04 2.08
CA ILE A 154 -0.14 -26.60 1.85
C ILE A 154 -0.47 -26.63 0.35
N ALA A 155 -1.43 -27.49 -0.03
CA ALA A 155 -1.96 -27.55 -1.37
C ALA A 155 -2.54 -26.19 -1.83
N ASN A 156 -2.46 -25.90 -3.13
CA ASN A 156 -3.00 -24.69 -3.78
C ASN A 156 -2.32 -23.36 -3.41
N LYS A 157 -1.21 -23.36 -2.64
CA LYS A 157 -0.44 -22.15 -2.32
C LYS A 157 -0.03 -21.34 -3.56
N LYS A 158 0.49 -22.03 -4.58
CA LYS A 158 0.96 -21.40 -5.82
C LYS A 158 -0.20 -20.78 -6.59
N GLU A 159 -1.31 -21.50 -6.72
CA GLU A 159 -2.52 -21.03 -7.41
C GLU A 159 -3.10 -19.79 -6.72
N ASN A 160 -3.26 -19.83 -5.39
CA ASN A 160 -3.76 -18.68 -4.63
C ASN A 160 -2.82 -17.46 -4.72
N ARG A 161 -1.50 -17.70 -4.76
CA ARG A 161 -0.51 -16.64 -4.94
C ARG A 161 -0.62 -16.01 -6.33
N ILE A 162 -0.76 -16.83 -7.38
CA ILE A 162 -0.95 -16.36 -8.75
C ILE A 162 -2.25 -15.58 -8.88
N ALA A 163 -3.37 -16.10 -8.35
CA ALA A 163 -4.66 -15.42 -8.39
C ALA A 163 -4.59 -14.03 -7.72
N ALA A 164 -3.93 -13.95 -6.55
CA ALA A 164 -3.72 -12.68 -5.86
C ALA A 164 -2.83 -11.71 -6.68
N LEU A 165 -1.76 -12.20 -7.31
CA LEU A 165 -0.92 -11.37 -8.17
C LEU A 165 -1.68 -10.86 -9.40
N THR A 166 -2.44 -11.74 -10.06
CA THR A 166 -3.29 -11.37 -11.21
C THR A 166 -4.35 -10.34 -10.84
N GLU A 167 -4.91 -10.42 -9.63
CA GLU A 167 -5.83 -9.40 -9.15
C GLU A 167 -5.13 -8.04 -8.99
N MET A 168 -3.92 -8.00 -8.42
CA MET A 168 -3.15 -6.76 -8.31
C MET A 168 -2.73 -6.22 -9.68
N GLU A 169 -2.38 -7.07 -10.64
CA GLU A 169 -2.09 -6.67 -12.02
C GLU A 169 -3.28 -5.98 -12.68
N LYS A 170 -4.50 -6.52 -12.51
CA LYS A 170 -5.72 -5.88 -13.03
C LYS A 170 -5.91 -4.48 -12.44
N LEU A 171 -5.69 -4.34 -11.14
CA LEU A 171 -5.84 -3.07 -10.43
C LEU A 171 -4.81 -2.00 -10.86
N THR A 172 -3.71 -2.38 -11.53
CA THR A 172 -2.79 -1.39 -12.15
C THR A 172 -3.43 -0.57 -13.25
N HIS A 173 -4.55 -1.03 -13.82
CA HIS A 173 -5.33 -0.35 -14.87
C HIS A 173 -6.62 0.28 -14.34
N SER A 174 -6.75 0.43 -13.02
CA SER A 174 -7.90 1.11 -12.41
C SER A 174 -8.02 2.56 -12.87
N GLU A 175 -9.25 3.06 -13.00
CA GLU A 175 -9.53 4.49 -13.23
C GLU A 175 -9.21 5.33 -11.98
N ASN A 176 -9.22 4.70 -10.79
CA ASN A 176 -8.76 5.32 -9.56
C ASN A 176 -7.23 5.39 -9.52
N ASN A 177 -6.69 6.59 -9.75
CA ASN A 177 -5.26 6.83 -9.84
C ASN A 177 -4.48 6.40 -8.57
N ILE A 178 -5.08 6.49 -7.37
CA ILE A 178 -4.45 6.05 -6.12
C ILE A 178 -4.29 4.52 -6.15
N THR A 179 -5.36 3.79 -6.45
CA THR A 179 -5.34 2.32 -6.57
C THR A 179 -4.38 1.88 -7.66
N ALA A 180 -4.44 2.48 -8.86
CA ALA A 180 -3.58 2.14 -9.99
C ALA A 180 -2.10 2.33 -9.65
N THR A 181 -1.75 3.46 -9.03
CA THR A 181 -0.38 3.77 -8.64
C THR A 181 0.13 2.79 -7.56
N LEU A 182 -0.65 2.57 -6.50
CA LEU A 182 -0.26 1.65 -5.42
C LEU A 182 -0.10 0.21 -5.95
N SER A 183 -1.05 -0.25 -6.77
CA SER A 183 -1.00 -1.57 -7.39
C SER A 183 0.24 -1.71 -8.27
N THR A 184 0.52 -0.72 -9.10
CA THR A 184 1.71 -0.71 -9.98
C THR A 184 2.99 -0.79 -9.16
N TYR A 185 3.08 -0.04 -8.07
CA TYR A 185 4.22 -0.07 -7.17
C TYR A 185 4.40 -1.44 -6.51
N PHE A 186 3.33 -2.00 -5.93
CA PHE A 186 3.42 -3.28 -5.24
C PHE A 186 3.69 -4.45 -6.18
N VAL A 187 3.05 -4.50 -7.35
CA VAL A 187 3.31 -5.52 -8.37
C VAL A 187 4.76 -5.43 -8.86
N GLY A 188 5.27 -4.24 -9.15
CA GLY A 188 6.67 -4.04 -9.51
C GLY A 188 7.63 -4.56 -8.43
N LYS A 189 7.34 -4.27 -7.15
CA LYS A 189 8.11 -4.79 -6.01
C LYS A 189 8.01 -6.31 -5.89
N ILE A 190 6.85 -6.90 -6.13
CA ILE A 190 6.64 -8.36 -6.09
C ILE A 190 7.50 -9.04 -7.16
N TYR A 191 7.50 -8.52 -8.40
CA TYR A 191 8.32 -9.07 -9.47
C TYR A 191 9.81 -8.95 -9.20
N LEU A 192 10.27 -7.81 -8.67
CA LEU A 192 11.68 -7.60 -8.34
C LEU A 192 12.15 -8.48 -7.17
N ASP A 193 11.42 -8.47 -6.07
CA ASP A 193 11.91 -9.02 -4.80
C ASP A 193 11.56 -10.51 -4.63
N TYR A 194 10.46 -10.99 -5.21
CA TYR A 194 9.88 -12.29 -4.88
C TYR A 194 9.78 -13.25 -6.08
N GLU A 195 9.14 -12.83 -7.17
CA GLU A 195 8.96 -13.69 -8.35
C GLU A 195 10.18 -13.72 -9.28
N LYS A 196 11.09 -12.75 -9.13
CA LYS A 196 12.32 -12.61 -9.94
C LYS A 196 12.06 -12.41 -11.44
N GLU A 197 10.89 -11.88 -11.79
CA GLU A 197 10.53 -11.50 -13.16
C GLU A 197 10.94 -10.05 -13.44
N PHE A 198 12.26 -9.78 -13.44
CA PHE A 198 12.81 -8.43 -13.43
C PHE A 198 12.32 -7.53 -14.57
N ARG A 199 12.14 -8.10 -15.77
CA ARG A 199 11.62 -7.35 -16.94
C ARG A 199 10.20 -6.84 -16.72
N LYS A 200 9.33 -7.64 -16.11
CA LYS A 200 7.96 -7.19 -15.75
C LYS A 200 8.02 -6.12 -14.66
N GLY A 201 8.85 -6.32 -13.64
CA GLY A 201 9.09 -5.30 -12.62
C GLY A 201 9.55 -3.96 -13.21
N ALA A 202 10.45 -4.01 -14.20
CA ALA A 202 10.95 -2.82 -14.90
C ALA A 202 9.82 -2.03 -15.58
N GLN A 203 8.88 -2.71 -16.24
CA GLN A 203 7.75 -2.03 -16.91
C GLN A 203 6.92 -1.20 -15.92
N HIS A 204 6.60 -1.75 -14.75
CA HIS A 204 5.87 -1.01 -13.71
C HIS A 204 6.65 0.19 -13.18
N PHE A 205 7.95 0.05 -12.90
CA PHE A 205 8.75 1.18 -12.41
C PHE A 205 9.06 2.22 -13.48
N GLN A 206 9.06 1.84 -14.76
CA GLN A 206 9.14 2.77 -15.88
C GLN A 206 7.90 3.68 -15.91
N THR A 207 6.70 3.10 -15.86
CA THR A 207 5.44 3.85 -15.79
C THR A 207 5.44 4.80 -14.59
N LEU A 208 5.76 4.30 -13.39
CA LEU A 208 5.80 5.13 -12.18
C LEU A 208 6.84 6.25 -12.25
N SER A 209 7.99 6.01 -12.90
CA SER A 209 9.01 7.05 -13.07
C SER A 209 8.59 8.12 -14.07
N ALA A 210 7.75 7.78 -15.05
CA ALA A 210 7.16 8.75 -15.97
C ALA A 210 6.07 9.59 -15.28
N ASP A 211 5.20 8.95 -14.50
CA ASP A 211 4.08 9.61 -13.80
C ASP A 211 4.54 10.47 -12.62
N TYR A 212 5.63 10.06 -11.96
CA TYR A 212 6.18 10.71 -10.77
C TYR A 212 7.69 11.00 -10.93
N PRO A 213 8.08 11.93 -11.83
CA PRO A 213 9.47 12.13 -12.24
C PRO A 213 10.38 12.64 -11.11
N ALA A 214 9.83 13.26 -10.08
CA ALA A 214 10.59 13.69 -8.89
C ALA A 214 10.90 12.51 -7.94
N ASN A 215 10.27 11.35 -8.12
CA ASN A 215 10.48 10.20 -7.24
C ASN A 215 11.74 9.42 -7.61
N ASN A 216 12.86 9.78 -6.98
CA ASN A 216 14.14 9.10 -7.21
C ASN A 216 14.13 7.61 -6.82
N ARG A 217 13.19 7.16 -5.97
CA ARG A 217 13.09 5.75 -5.59
C ARG A 217 12.57 4.90 -6.73
N PHE A 218 11.64 5.39 -7.54
CA PHE A 218 11.16 4.64 -8.71
C PHE A 218 12.25 4.47 -9.77
N LYS A 219 13.04 5.52 -10.02
CA LYS A 219 14.20 5.43 -10.91
C LYS A 219 15.20 4.37 -10.44
N LYS A 220 15.57 4.39 -9.16
CA LYS A 220 16.45 3.37 -8.56
C LYS A 220 15.88 1.95 -8.69
N LEU A 221 14.58 1.77 -8.45
CA LEU A 221 13.93 0.46 -8.59
C LEU A 221 13.87 -0.02 -10.04
N TYR A 222 13.69 0.90 -11.00
CA TYR A 222 13.76 0.62 -12.42
C TYR A 222 15.17 0.15 -12.83
N GLU A 223 16.20 0.90 -12.42
CA GLU A 223 17.61 0.56 -12.65
C GLU A 223 17.98 -0.79 -12.03
N ASP A 224 17.54 -1.07 -10.80
CA ASP A 224 17.73 -2.35 -10.12
C ASP A 224 17.14 -3.52 -10.94
N CYS A 225 15.94 -3.34 -11.49
CA CYS A 225 15.32 -4.33 -12.37
C CYS A 225 16.15 -4.56 -13.64
N LEU A 226 16.59 -3.50 -14.32
CA LEU A 226 17.38 -3.61 -15.55
C LEU A 226 18.73 -4.30 -15.30
N SER A 227 19.43 -3.92 -14.23
CA SER A 227 20.70 -4.54 -13.84
C SER A 227 20.54 -6.04 -13.56
N LYS A 228 19.49 -6.44 -12.84
CA LYS A 228 19.22 -7.85 -12.54
C LYS A 228 18.71 -8.64 -13.76
N ALA A 229 18.10 -8.00 -14.74
CA ALA A 229 17.66 -8.65 -15.97
C ALA A 229 18.81 -8.91 -16.98
N ALA A 230 19.94 -8.23 -16.80
CA ALA A 230 21.13 -8.35 -17.65
C ALA A 230 22.13 -9.41 -17.15
N ASN A 231 22.01 -9.83 -15.88
CA ASN A 231 22.81 -10.89 -15.25
C ASN A 231 22.04 -12.21 -15.21
#